data_AF-A0A967PXS1-F1
#
_entry.id   AF-A0A967PXS1-F1
#
_cell.length_a   1.000
_cell.length_b   1.000
_cell.length_c   1.000
_cell.angle_alpha   90.00
_cell.angle_beta   90.00
_cell.angle_gamma   90.00
#
_symmetry.space_group_name_H-M   'P 1'
#
loop_
_entity.id
_entity.type
_entity.pdbx_description
1 polymer ?
#
loop_
_entity_poly.entity_id
_entity_poly.type
_entity_poly.pdbx_seq_one_letter_code
_entity_poly.pdbx_strand_id
1 'polypeptide(L)' 'LAILEELLQWRDREAERRNRPHFKVLGNKQILEMVVAAPATRQELGRIEGINERLLDRYGRKLLACIEKAKG' A
#
# COMPACT_ATOMS: atom_id res chain seq x y z
N LEU A 1 10.39 -0.05 11.46
CA LEU A 1 9.25 -0.76 10.82
C LEU A 1 8.02 0.14 10.59
N ALA A 2 8.13 1.47 10.69
CA ALA A 2 6.97 2.39 10.63
C ALA A 2 6.14 2.26 9.34
N ILE A 3 6.79 2.11 8.17
CA ILE A 3 6.07 1.95 6.88
C ILE A 3 5.21 0.68 6.88
N LEU A 4 5.73 -0.43 7.43
CA LEU A 4 5.00 -1.69 7.51
C LEU A 4 3.73 -1.52 8.36
N GLU A 5 3.88 -0.91 9.53
CA GLU A 5 2.78 -0.67 10.45
C GLU A 5 1.70 0.23 9.83
N GLU A 6 2.08 1.35 9.23
CA GLU A 6 1.12 2.26 8.56
C GLU A 6 0.38 1.58 7.40
N LEU A 7 1.08 0.77 6.60
CA LEU A 7 0.45 0.02 5.50
C LEU A 7 -0.50 -1.07 6.01
N LEU A 8 -0.16 -1.77 7.09
CA LEU A 8 -1.04 -2.76 7.71
C LEU A 8 -2.28 -2.10 8.29
N GLN A 9 -2.14 -1.05 9.09
CA GLN A 9 -3.27 -0.30 9.65
C GLN A 9 -4.17 0.30 8.56
N TRP A 10 -3.58 0.77 7.46
CA TRP A 10 -4.36 1.23 6.31
C TRP A 10 -5.15 0.08 5.66
N ARG A 11 -4.50 -1.08 5.44
CA ARG A 11 -5.14 -2.23 4.81
C ARG A 11 -6.30 -2.75 5.65
N ASP A 12 -6.15 -2.79 6.98
CA ASP A 12 -7.18 -3.25 7.90
C ASP A 12 -8.43 -2.37 7.82
N ARG A 13 -8.25 -1.05 7.91
CA ARG A 13 -9.34 -0.06 7.75
C ARG A 13 -10.02 -0.17 6.39
N GLU A 14 -9.25 -0.34 5.32
CA GLU A 14 -9.82 -0.44 3.96
C GLU A 14 -10.51 -1.79 3.72
N ALA A 15 -10.04 -2.87 4.33
CA ALA A 15 -10.66 -4.20 4.29
C ALA A 15 -12.03 -4.19 5.00
N GLU A 16 -12.08 -3.60 6.19
CA GLU A 16 -13.31 -3.38 6.95
C GLU A 16 -14.30 -2.52 6.17
N ARG A 17 -13.86 -1.35 5.67
CA ARG A 17 -14.68 -0.43 4.86
C ARG A 17 -15.27 -1.11 3.61
N ARG A 18 -14.55 -2.07 3.02
CA ARG A 18 -14.97 -2.82 1.84
C ARG A 18 -15.78 -4.06 2.17
N ASN A 19 -15.81 -4.47 3.44
CA ASN A 19 -16.27 -5.78 3.90
C ASN A 19 -15.63 -6.92 3.07
N ARG A 20 -14.29 -6.93 2.99
CA ARG A 20 -13.52 -7.93 2.23
C ARG A 20 -12.30 -8.38 3.02
N PRO A 21 -11.83 -9.63 2.80
CA PRO A 21 -10.55 -10.07 3.35
C PRO A 21 -9.38 -9.17 2.91
N HIS A 22 -8.39 -8.99 3.78
CA HIS A 22 -7.21 -8.14 3.56
C HIS A 22 -6.52 -8.38 2.21
N PHE A 23 -6.36 -9.63 1.79
CA PHE A 23 -5.69 -9.98 0.52
C PHE A 23 -6.44 -9.51 -0.74
N LYS A 24 -7.74 -9.18 -0.64
CA LYS A 24 -8.50 -8.55 -1.73
C LYS A 24 -8.30 -7.03 -1.80
N VAL A 25 -7.73 -6.42 -0.76
CA VAL A 25 -7.30 -5.02 -0.75
C VAL A 25 -5.86 -4.93 -1.22
N LEU A 26 -4.96 -5.62 -0.52
CA LEU A 26 -3.53 -5.63 -0.82
C LEU A 26 -2.86 -6.87 -0.22
N GLY A 27 -2.08 -7.59 -1.03
CA GLY A 27 -1.38 -8.79 -0.60
C GLY A 27 -0.14 -8.49 0.24
N ASN A 28 0.32 -9.49 0.98
CA ASN A 28 1.51 -9.36 1.84
C ASN A 28 2.78 -9.07 1.03
N LYS A 29 2.92 -9.70 -0.15
CA LYS A 29 4.08 -9.47 -1.04
C LYS A 29 4.21 -7.99 -1.43
N GLN A 30 3.11 -7.36 -1.85
CA GLN A 30 3.11 -5.94 -2.21
C GLN A 30 3.49 -5.05 -1.02
N ILE A 31 2.97 -5.36 0.18
CA ILE A 31 3.32 -4.62 1.41
C ILE A 31 4.81 -4.71 1.69
N LEU A 32 5.37 -5.92 1.69
CA LEU A 32 6.80 -6.11 1.96
C LEU A 32 7.67 -5.42 0.91
N GLU A 33 7.31 -5.50 -0.37
CA GLU A 33 8.03 -4.79 -1.44
C GLU A 33 7.96 -3.26 -1.27
N MET A 34 6.81 -2.69 -0.89
CA MET A 34 6.72 -1.25 -0.60
C MET A 34 7.54 -0.84 0.61
N VAL A 35 7.64 -1.69 1.63
CA VAL A 35 8.46 -1.41 2.82
C VAL A 35 9.94 -1.35 2.45
N VAL A 36 10.39 -2.26 1.58
CA VAL A 36 11.79 -2.29 1.11
C VAL A 36 12.08 -1.16 0.14
N ALA A 37 11.21 -0.93 -0.86
CA ALA A 37 11.42 0.07 -1.90
C ALA A 37 11.12 1.51 -1.44
N ALA A 38 10.28 1.68 -0.42
CA ALA A 38 9.83 2.96 0.14
C ALA A 38 9.43 4.02 -0.91
N PRO A 39 8.57 3.67 -1.91
CA PRO A 39 8.31 4.52 -3.07
C PRO A 39 7.73 5.87 -2.65
N ALA A 40 8.20 6.93 -3.29
CA ALA A 40 7.76 8.31 -3.11
C ALA A 40 6.85 8.79 -4.26
N THR A 41 6.82 8.04 -5.38
CA THR A 41 6.04 8.43 -6.56
C THR A 41 5.10 7.32 -7.03
N ARG A 42 4.04 7.72 -7.75
CA ARG A 42 3.11 6.77 -8.40
C ARG A 42 3.84 5.86 -9.39
N GLN A 43 4.85 6.39 -10.09
CA GLN A 43 5.64 5.63 -11.04
C GLN A 43 6.47 4.54 -10.34
N GLU A 44 7.13 4.87 -9.23
CA GLU A 44 7.85 3.89 -8.41
C GLU A 44 6.92 2.85 -7.82
N LEU A 45 5.76 3.27 -7.32
CA LEU A 45 4.74 2.35 -6.81
C LEU A 45 4.27 1.36 -7.89
N GLY A 46 4.17 1.81 -9.15
CA GLY A 46 3.81 0.96 -10.28
C GLY A 46 4.89 -0.03 -10.73
N ARG A 47 6.12 0.06 -10.22
CA ARG A 47 7.19 -0.92 -10.48
C ARG A 47 7.12 -2.13 -9.54
N ILE A 48 6.29 -2.07 -8.50
CA ILE A 48 6.11 -3.15 -7.51
C ILE A 48 5.27 -4.27 -8.11
N GLU A 49 5.69 -5.52 -7.91
CA GLU A 49 5.08 -6.66 -8.56
C GLU A 49 3.65 -6.89 -8.03
N GLY A 50 2.69 -6.97 -8.96
CA GLY A 50 1.27 -7.12 -8.62
C GLY A 50 0.54 -5.81 -8.25
N ILE A 51 1.23 -4.66 -8.30
CA ILE A 51 0.58 -3.34 -8.34
C ILE A 51 0.23 -3.01 -9.79
N ASN A 52 -0.99 -3.31 -10.22
CA ASN A 52 -1.49 -2.93 -11.55
C ASN A 52 -2.14 -1.53 -11.55
N GLU A 53 -2.42 -1.02 -12.74
CA GLU A 53 -3.00 0.31 -12.95
C GLU A 53 -4.32 0.52 -12.19
N ARG A 54 -5.20 -0.49 -12.17
CA ARG A 54 -6.47 -0.43 -11.41
C ARG A 54 -6.23 -0.24 -9.91
N LEU A 55 -5.20 -0.87 -9.35
CA LEU A 55 -4.82 -0.71 -7.94
C LEU A 55 -4.19 0.67 -7.72
N LEU A 56 -3.30 1.12 -8.62
CA LEU A 56 -2.71 2.46 -8.57
C LEU A 56 -3.77 3.56 -8.59
N ASP A 57 -4.77 3.46 -9.46
CA ASP A 57 -5.88 4.41 -9.53
C ASP A 57 -6.68 4.45 -8.25
N ARG A 58 -6.94 3.27 -7.69
CA ARG A 58 -7.82 3.11 -6.54
C ARG A 58 -7.12 3.50 -5.23
N TYR A 59 -5.87 3.12 -5.05
CA TYR A 59 -5.17 3.19 -3.77
C TYR A 59 -3.82 3.91 -3.82
N GLY A 60 -3.26 4.21 -5.00
CA GLY A 60 -1.90 4.74 -5.12
C GLY A 60 -1.66 6.00 -4.29
N ARG A 61 -2.59 6.97 -4.32
CA ARG A 61 -2.51 8.18 -3.48
C ARG A 61 -2.52 7.87 -1.98
N LYS A 62 -3.36 6.92 -1.54
CA LYS A 62 -3.45 6.54 -0.12
C LYS A 62 -2.19 5.81 0.34
N LEU A 63 -1.67 4.91 -0.48
CA LEU A 63 -0.45 4.14 -0.19
C LEU A 63 0.76 5.07 -0.07
N LEU A 64 0.92 6.02 -1.00
CA LEU A 64 1.99 7.02 -0.91
C LEU A 64 1.85 7.89 0.34
N ALA A 65 0.64 8.29 0.71
CA ALA A 65 0.41 9.04 1.94
C ALA A 65 0.78 8.25 3.21
N CYS A 66 0.49 6.94 3.25
CA CYS A 66 0.92 6.08 4.36
C CYS A 66 2.45 5.97 4.45
N ILE A 67 3.13 5.82 3.31
CA ILE A 67 4.59 5.74 3.26
C ILE A 67 5.22 7.07 3.69
N GLU A 68 4.67 8.19 3.24
CA GLU A 68 5.16 9.52 3.62
C GLU A 68 4.95 9.79 5.12
N LYS A 69 3.76 9.47 5.64
CA LYS A 69 3.45 9.60 7.07
C LYS A 69 4.41 8.81 7.95
N ALA A 70 4.86 7.63 7.49
CA ALA A 70 5.80 6.80 8.24
C ALA A 70 7.25 7.30 8.23
N LYS A 71 7.60 8.26 7.36
CA LYS A 71 8.95 8.85 7.25
C LYS A 71 9.12 10.11 8.11
N GLY A 72 8.01 10.78 8.45
CA GLY A 72 7.97 11.92 9.38
C GLY A 72 7.75 11.46 10.82
#